data_AF-A0AAW0LIB4-F1
#
_entry.id   AF-A0AAW0LIB4-F1
#
_cell.length_a   1.000
_cell.length_b   1.000
_cell.length_c   1.000
_cell.angle_alpha   90.00
_cell.angle_beta   90.00
_cell.angle_gamma   90.00
#
_symmetry.space_group_name_H-M   'P 1'
#
loop_
_entity.id
_entity.type
_entity.pdbx_description
1 polymer ?
#
loop_
_entity_poly.entity_id
_entity_poly.type
_entity_poly.pdbx_seq_one_letter_code
_entity_poly.pdbx_strand_id
1 'polypeptide(L)'
;MGLRLNIAMILMLFLLKSIGNVQASIFDVKQYGAKANADITQALTKAWKAACASTGRSKVVVPGGTYMLGAVPLEGPCKGSIELQVIGTLRAPERQSGDSWVSFNHVNFFTLSGGGTFDGQGKIAWGQKYKVQLHPNAIIRDITSLDSNSSTLMFSGAKNVTFQHVTIKHLKLVSTLMNPHRAFNRDPHN
;
A
#
# COMPACT_ATOMS: atom_id res chain seq x y z
N MET A 1 -41.62 27.97 -30.81
CA MET A 1 -40.89 26.99 -31.64
C MET A 1 -40.55 25.79 -30.76
N GLY A 2 -41.20 24.64 -30.97
CA GLY A 2 -41.01 23.45 -30.12
C GLY A 2 -39.80 22.63 -30.56
N LEU A 3 -38.93 22.29 -29.62
CA LEU A 3 -37.75 21.45 -29.85
C LEU A 3 -38.19 20.02 -30.17
N ARG A 4 -37.94 19.51 -31.39
CA ARG A 4 -38.16 18.11 -31.73
C ARG A 4 -36.94 17.28 -31.33
N LEU A 5 -37.08 16.50 -30.26
CA LEU A 5 -36.04 15.58 -29.81
C LEU A 5 -35.97 14.38 -30.76
N ASN A 6 -34.83 14.18 -31.43
CA ASN A 6 -34.61 13.05 -32.33
C ASN A 6 -34.42 11.75 -31.51
N ILE A 7 -34.96 10.62 -31.97
CA ILE A 7 -34.80 9.30 -31.34
C ILE A 7 -33.30 8.96 -31.17
N ALA A 8 -32.46 9.34 -32.14
CA ALA A 8 -31.00 9.20 -32.03
C ALA A 8 -30.42 10.03 -30.87
N MET A 9 -30.97 11.21 -30.60
CA MET A 9 -30.58 12.08 -29.50
C MET A 9 -31.01 11.49 -28.15
N ILE A 10 -32.18 10.85 -28.08
CA ILE A 10 -32.65 10.12 -26.90
C ILE A 10 -31.76 8.89 -26.64
N LEU A 11 -31.44 8.10 -27.66
CA LEU A 11 -30.54 6.96 -27.55
C LEU A 11 -29.12 7.38 -27.15
N MET A 12 -28.62 8.50 -27.67
CA MET A 12 -27.32 9.06 -27.28
C MET A 12 -27.31 9.53 -25.82
N LEU A 13 -28.42 10.09 -25.31
CA LEU A 13 -28.59 10.42 -23.90
C LEU A 13 -28.65 9.17 -23.00
N PHE A 14 -29.24 8.06 -23.47
CA PHE A 14 -29.20 6.78 -22.77
C PHE A 14 -27.80 6.15 -22.77
N LEU A 15 -27.02 6.32 -23.84
CA LEU A 15 -25.63 5.85 -23.92
C LEU A 15 -24.69 6.69 -23.02
N LEU A 16 -24.92 8.01 -22.91
CA LEU A 16 -24.16 8.89 -22.02
C LEU A 16 -24.37 8.56 -20.53
N LYS A 17 -25.52 7.98 -20.15
CA LYS A 17 -25.75 7.47 -18.79
C LYS A 17 -24.90 6.24 -18.45
N SER A 18 -24.31 5.58 -19.44
CA SER A 18 -23.55 4.34 -19.24
C SER A 18 -22.06 4.55 -18.97
N ILE A 19 -21.61 5.81 -18.85
CA ILE A 19 -20.30 6.12 -18.24
C ILE A 19 -20.47 6.03 -16.72
N GLY A 20 -20.68 4.82 -16.22
CA GLY A 20 -20.65 4.56 -14.79
C GLY A 20 -19.25 4.90 -14.27
N ASN A 21 -19.13 5.94 -13.45
CA ASN A 21 -17.94 6.12 -12.63
C ASN A 21 -17.79 4.84 -11.78
N VAL A 22 -16.88 3.93 -12.18
CA VAL A 22 -16.55 2.75 -11.38
C VAL A 22 -15.81 3.26 -10.14
N GLN A 23 -16.58 3.66 -9.13
CA GLN A 23 -16.06 4.12 -7.85
C GLN A 23 -15.34 2.93 -7.18
N ALA A 24 -14.19 3.20 -6.58
CA ALA A 24 -13.45 2.15 -5.89
C ALA A 24 -14.23 1.69 -4.65
N SER A 25 -14.33 0.37 -4.45
CA SER A 25 -14.88 -0.21 -3.22
C SER A 25 -13.96 0.13 -2.04
N ILE A 26 -14.50 0.74 -0.98
CA ILE A 26 -13.72 1.23 0.16
C ILE A 26 -13.85 0.26 1.34
N PHE A 27 -12.71 -0.12 1.90
CA PHE A 27 -12.57 -1.05 3.02
C PHE A 27 -11.80 -0.35 4.15
N ASP A 28 -12.50 0.37 5.02
CA ASP A 28 -11.90 1.04 6.18
C ASP A 28 -11.60 0.00 7.28
N VAL A 29 -10.33 -0.08 7.72
CA VAL A 29 -9.90 -1.03 8.76
C VAL A 29 -10.69 -0.91 10.07
N LYS A 30 -11.30 0.25 10.37
CA LYS A 30 -12.18 0.42 11.54
C LYS A 30 -13.42 -0.47 11.47
N GLN A 31 -13.96 -0.70 10.27
CA GLN A 31 -15.09 -1.63 10.05
C GLN A 31 -14.69 -3.09 10.32
N TYR A 32 -13.39 -3.36 10.37
CA TYR A 32 -12.80 -4.67 10.67
C TYR A 32 -12.24 -4.77 12.09
N GLY A 33 -12.56 -3.81 12.96
CA GLY A 33 -12.21 -3.82 14.39
C GLY A 33 -10.92 -3.08 14.74
N ALA A 34 -10.31 -2.35 13.80
CA ALA A 34 -9.14 -1.53 14.10
C ALA A 34 -9.47 -0.42 15.10
N LYS A 35 -8.58 -0.24 16.08
CA LYS A 35 -8.63 0.84 17.08
C LYS A 35 -7.28 1.53 17.11
N ALA A 36 -7.28 2.85 17.30
CA ALA A 36 -6.04 3.60 17.51
C ALA A 36 -5.33 3.11 18.77
N ASN A 37 -4.01 3.17 18.76
CA ASN A 37 -3.09 2.70 19.81
C ASN A 37 -3.23 1.20 20.13
N ALA A 38 -3.80 0.41 19.21
CA ALA A 38 -3.91 -1.04 19.32
C ALA A 38 -3.23 -1.74 18.14
N ASP A 39 -3.02 -3.04 18.28
CA ASP A 39 -2.60 -3.91 17.17
C ASP A 39 -3.75 -4.07 16.17
N ILE A 40 -3.50 -3.67 14.91
CA ILE A 40 -4.49 -3.76 13.83
C ILE A 40 -4.18 -4.85 12.81
N THR A 41 -3.22 -5.72 13.06
CA THR A 41 -2.75 -6.74 12.10
C THR A 41 -3.90 -7.58 11.57
N GLN A 42 -4.78 -8.06 12.45
CA GLN A 42 -5.95 -8.85 12.05
C GLN A 42 -7.00 -8.01 11.31
N ALA A 43 -7.24 -6.76 11.74
CA ALA A 43 -8.21 -5.87 11.11
C ALA A 43 -7.76 -5.51 9.68
N LEU A 44 -6.48 -5.16 9.52
CA LEU A 44 -5.86 -4.89 8.22
C LEU A 44 -5.92 -6.13 7.31
N THR A 45 -5.60 -7.31 7.84
CA THR A 45 -5.65 -8.57 7.08
C THR A 45 -7.06 -8.88 6.58
N LYS A 46 -8.09 -8.67 7.43
CA LYS A 46 -9.49 -8.89 7.05
C LYS A 46 -9.95 -7.88 6.00
N ALA A 47 -9.63 -6.60 6.20
CA ALA A 47 -9.94 -5.54 5.24
C ALA A 47 -9.27 -5.80 3.88
N TRP A 48 -8.00 -6.20 3.89
CA TRP A 48 -7.24 -6.55 2.70
C TRP A 48 -7.86 -7.74 1.96
N LYS A 49 -8.19 -8.83 2.65
CA LYS A 49 -8.84 -10.00 2.03
C LYS A 49 -10.17 -9.63 1.37
N ALA A 50 -10.98 -8.83 2.04
CA ALA A 50 -12.24 -8.35 1.48
C ALA A 50 -12.03 -7.46 0.24
N ALA A 51 -11.08 -6.53 0.30
CA ALA A 51 -10.72 -5.66 -0.82
C ALA A 51 -10.16 -6.42 -2.02
N CYS A 52 -9.29 -7.39 -1.77
CA CYS A 52 -8.65 -8.21 -2.78
C CYS A 52 -9.65 -9.14 -3.50
N ALA A 53 -10.72 -9.55 -2.80
CA ALA A 53 -11.82 -10.34 -3.35
C ALA A 53 -12.86 -9.51 -4.13
N SER A 54 -12.81 -8.18 -4.07
CA SER A 54 -13.70 -7.27 -4.81
C SER A 54 -13.36 -7.27 -6.29
N THR A 55 -14.38 -7.26 -7.14
CA THR A 55 -14.21 -6.99 -8.57
C THR A 55 -13.96 -5.49 -8.79
N GLY A 56 -13.13 -5.15 -9.79
CA GLY A 56 -12.81 -3.76 -10.10
C GLY A 56 -11.80 -3.11 -9.14
N ARG A 57 -11.83 -1.78 -9.03
CA ARG A 57 -10.91 -1.01 -8.19
C ARG A 57 -11.31 -1.13 -6.71
N SER A 58 -10.38 -1.45 -5.83
CA SER A 58 -10.62 -1.48 -4.39
C SER A 58 -9.59 -0.66 -3.61
N LYS A 59 -9.97 -0.22 -2.42
CA LYS A 59 -9.15 0.61 -1.55
C LYS A 59 -9.30 0.17 -0.11
N VAL A 60 -8.20 -0.19 0.53
CA VAL A 60 -8.10 -0.38 1.98
C VAL A 60 -7.65 0.93 2.61
N VAL A 61 -8.37 1.43 3.61
CA VAL A 61 -8.05 2.71 4.27
C VAL A 61 -7.61 2.47 5.70
N VAL A 62 -6.42 2.95 6.06
CA VAL A 62 -5.94 3.10 7.44
C VAL A 62 -6.07 4.59 7.80
N PRO A 63 -7.13 5.00 8.50
CA PRO A 63 -7.40 6.42 8.77
C PRO A 63 -6.37 7.01 9.75
N GLY A 64 -6.41 8.33 9.95
CA GLY A 64 -5.56 9.02 10.91
C GLY A 64 -5.58 8.40 12.31
N GLY A 65 -4.43 8.39 12.97
CA GLY A 65 -4.18 7.74 14.26
C GLY A 65 -2.87 6.96 14.25
N THR A 66 -2.42 6.50 15.41
CA THR A 66 -1.27 5.60 15.55
C THR A 66 -1.77 4.18 15.74
N TYR A 67 -1.16 3.19 15.08
CA TYR A 67 -1.54 1.80 15.15
C TYR A 67 -0.30 0.92 15.25
N MET A 68 -0.36 -0.11 16.09
CA MET A 68 0.65 -1.17 16.07
C MET A 68 0.33 -2.11 14.91
N LEU A 69 1.35 -2.48 14.15
CA LEU A 69 1.20 -3.43 13.05
C LEU A 69 2.32 -4.46 13.14
N GLY A 70 1.96 -5.71 13.42
CA GLY A 70 2.89 -6.84 13.39
C GLY A 70 3.36 -7.16 11.97
N ALA A 71 4.22 -8.19 11.86
CA ALA A 71 4.61 -8.70 10.55
C ALA A 71 3.38 -9.24 9.81
N VAL A 72 3.11 -8.73 8.61
CA VAL A 72 1.89 -9.05 7.86
C VAL A 72 2.16 -9.32 6.37
N PRO A 73 1.87 -10.55 5.91
CA PRO A 73 1.75 -10.83 4.49
C PRO A 73 0.35 -10.44 4.00
N LEU A 74 0.31 -9.56 3.01
CA LEU A 74 -0.89 -9.12 2.31
C LEU A 74 -0.91 -9.82 0.95
N GLU A 75 -1.66 -10.92 0.90
CA GLU A 75 -1.67 -11.88 -0.21
C GLU A 75 -2.65 -11.48 -1.31
N GLY A 76 -2.24 -11.75 -2.56
CA GLY A 76 -3.09 -11.87 -3.75
C GLY A 76 -3.26 -13.33 -4.19
N PRO A 77 -3.65 -13.60 -5.45
CA PRO A 77 -3.99 -12.61 -6.48
C PRO A 77 -5.31 -11.89 -6.19
N CYS A 78 -5.35 -10.59 -6.43
CA CYS A 78 -6.58 -9.80 -6.30
C CYS A 78 -7.37 -9.79 -7.62
N LYS A 79 -8.71 -9.74 -7.53
CA LYS A 79 -9.60 -9.75 -8.71
C LYS A 79 -9.60 -8.43 -9.49
N GLY A 80 -8.95 -7.40 -8.96
CA GLY A 80 -8.78 -6.10 -9.61
C GLY A 80 -7.65 -5.31 -8.95
N SER A 81 -7.49 -4.05 -9.37
CA SER A 81 -6.46 -3.18 -8.77
C SER A 81 -6.83 -2.81 -7.34
N ILE A 82 -5.81 -2.74 -6.49
CA ILE A 82 -5.97 -2.49 -5.06
C ILE A 82 -5.05 -1.36 -4.60
N GLU A 83 -5.60 -0.45 -3.81
CA GLU A 83 -4.88 0.64 -3.15
C GLU A 83 -4.87 0.40 -1.63
N LEU A 84 -3.70 0.45 -1.00
CA LEU A 84 -3.59 0.65 0.45
C LEU A 84 -3.36 2.13 0.71
N GLN A 85 -4.36 2.81 1.25
CA GLN A 85 -4.29 4.22 1.63
C GLN A 85 -4.02 4.33 3.15
N VAL A 86 -2.77 4.60 3.51
CA VAL A 86 -2.33 4.84 4.89
C VAL A 86 -2.30 6.34 5.13
N ILE A 87 -3.20 6.82 6.01
CA ILE A 87 -3.26 8.22 6.48
C ILE A 87 -2.61 8.32 7.87
N GLY A 88 -2.73 7.27 8.69
CA GLY A 88 -2.15 7.21 10.03
C GLY A 88 -0.67 6.84 10.09
N THR A 89 -0.20 6.56 11.30
CA THR A 89 1.13 6.03 11.59
C THR A 89 1.03 4.55 11.92
N LEU A 90 1.69 3.71 11.13
CA LEU A 90 1.89 2.29 11.43
C LEU A 90 3.22 2.14 12.16
N ARG A 91 3.20 1.61 13.38
CA ARG A 91 4.39 1.33 14.18
C ARG A 91 4.72 -0.16 14.09
N ALA A 92 5.95 -0.46 13.71
CA ALA A 92 6.45 -1.82 13.64
C ALA A 92 6.50 -2.47 15.04
N PRO A 93 6.48 -3.80 15.18
CA PRO A 93 6.66 -4.41 16.49
C PRO A 93 8.10 -4.21 16.98
N GLU A 94 8.33 -4.21 18.30
CA GLU A 94 9.69 -4.09 18.87
C GLU A 94 10.61 -5.24 18.44
N ARG A 95 10.04 -6.42 18.24
CA ARG A 95 10.72 -7.60 17.70
C ARG A 95 9.97 -8.10 16.48
N GLN A 96 10.68 -8.26 15.37
CA GLN A 96 10.17 -8.87 14.17
C GLN A 96 10.67 -10.31 14.09
N SER A 97 9.78 -11.22 13.68
CA SER A 97 10.15 -12.54 13.19
C SER A 97 10.04 -12.57 11.67
N GLY A 98 11.03 -13.13 10.99
CA GLY A 98 11.02 -13.29 9.53
C GLY A 98 11.58 -12.10 8.75
N ASP A 99 11.57 -12.23 7.42
CA ASP A 99 12.37 -11.40 6.52
C ASP A 99 11.80 -10.02 6.17
N SER A 100 10.51 -9.79 6.44
CA SER A 100 9.78 -8.57 6.06
C SER A 100 8.71 -8.20 7.07
N TRP A 101 8.49 -6.90 7.20
CA TRP A 101 7.46 -6.35 8.06
C TRP A 101 6.10 -6.36 7.38
N VAL A 102 6.05 -5.85 6.14
CA VAL A 102 4.85 -5.84 5.32
C VAL A 102 5.23 -6.41 3.96
N SER A 103 4.58 -7.46 3.51
CA SER A 103 4.86 -8.01 2.18
C SER A 103 3.58 -8.04 1.35
N PHE A 104 3.66 -7.56 0.11
CA PHE A 104 2.54 -7.57 -0.83
C PHE A 104 2.77 -8.69 -1.84
N ASN A 105 2.30 -9.89 -1.54
CA ASN A 105 2.66 -11.10 -2.27
C ASN A 105 1.65 -11.38 -3.39
N HIS A 106 2.13 -11.66 -4.60
CA HIS A 106 1.28 -11.99 -5.76
C HIS A 106 0.23 -10.91 -6.09
N VAL A 107 0.54 -9.63 -5.81
CA VAL A 107 -0.33 -8.49 -6.07
C VAL A 107 0.13 -7.77 -7.34
N ASN A 108 -0.79 -7.55 -8.27
CA ASN A 108 -0.56 -6.77 -9.49
C ASN A 108 -1.38 -5.48 -9.46
N PHE A 109 -0.87 -4.41 -10.10
CA PHE A 109 -1.54 -3.10 -10.17
C PHE A 109 -1.83 -2.51 -8.78
N PHE A 110 -0.83 -2.59 -7.91
CA PHE A 110 -0.91 -2.16 -6.51
C PHE A 110 -0.56 -0.67 -6.37
N THR A 111 -1.25 0.05 -5.48
CA THR A 111 -0.86 1.40 -5.07
C THR A 111 -0.76 1.49 -3.54
N LEU A 112 0.35 2.02 -3.03
CA LEU A 112 0.49 2.47 -1.64
C LEU A 112 0.45 4.00 -1.61
N SER A 113 -0.45 4.59 -0.82
CA SER A 113 -0.64 6.05 -0.77
C SER A 113 -1.08 6.56 0.61
N GLY A 114 -1.30 7.87 0.75
CA GLY A 114 -2.18 8.42 1.79
C GLY A 114 -1.57 9.44 2.75
N GLY A 115 -0.29 9.81 2.59
CA GLY A 115 0.39 10.78 3.44
C GLY A 115 0.89 10.22 4.77
N GLY A 116 0.56 8.97 5.09
CA GLY A 116 0.85 8.33 6.36
C GLY A 116 2.32 7.96 6.57
N THR A 117 2.59 7.43 7.77
CA THR A 117 3.95 7.12 8.22
C THR A 117 4.11 5.65 8.55
N PHE A 118 5.18 5.04 8.07
CA PHE A 118 5.69 3.75 8.53
C PHE A 118 6.86 4.00 9.47
N ASP A 119 6.63 3.78 10.77
CA ASP A 119 7.59 3.98 11.86
C ASP A 119 8.25 2.66 12.24
N GLY A 120 9.55 2.55 11.92
CA GLY A 120 10.37 1.37 12.19
C GLY A 120 10.93 1.28 13.61
N GLN A 121 10.63 2.24 14.50
CA GLN A 121 11.01 2.23 15.92
C GLN A 121 12.51 2.00 16.22
N GLY A 122 13.41 2.41 15.33
CA GLY A 122 14.78 1.90 15.19
C GLY A 122 15.74 1.99 16.38
N LYS A 123 15.44 2.75 17.44
CA LYS A 123 16.19 2.64 18.72
C LYS A 123 15.84 1.38 19.50
N ILE A 124 14.58 0.95 19.45
CA ILE A 124 14.04 -0.22 20.15
C ILE A 124 14.30 -1.49 19.33
N ALA A 125 14.33 -1.38 18.00
CA ALA A 125 14.43 -2.48 17.05
C ALA A 125 15.86 -2.78 16.53
N TRP A 126 16.90 -2.47 17.32
CA TRP A 126 18.29 -2.59 16.87
C TRP A 126 18.61 -3.99 16.28
N GLY A 127 19.10 -4.03 15.05
CA GLY A 127 19.45 -5.27 14.34
C GLY A 127 18.30 -5.91 13.53
N GLN A 128 17.10 -5.33 13.52
CA GLN A 128 16.00 -5.79 12.68
C GLN A 128 16.07 -5.19 11.27
N LYS A 129 15.36 -5.77 10.31
CA LYS A 129 15.21 -5.21 8.95
C LYS A 129 13.72 -5.22 8.60
N TYR A 130 13.09 -4.07 8.72
CA TYR A 130 11.71 -3.90 8.27
C TYR A 130 11.70 -3.72 6.75
N LYS A 131 11.39 -4.78 6.03
CA LYS A 131 11.25 -4.73 4.56
C LYS A 131 9.79 -4.59 4.18
N VAL A 132 9.53 -3.75 3.18
CA VAL A 132 8.26 -3.71 2.45
C VAL A 132 8.48 -4.39 1.10
N GLN A 133 7.98 -5.62 0.93
CA GLN A 133 8.19 -6.36 -0.32
C GLN A 133 7.11 -6.02 -1.34
N LEU A 134 7.51 -5.67 -2.57
CA LEU A 134 6.63 -5.28 -3.67
C LEU A 134 6.71 -6.29 -4.82
N HIS A 135 5.60 -6.41 -5.55
CA HIS A 135 5.46 -7.18 -6.78
C HIS A 135 5.25 -6.24 -8.01
N PRO A 136 5.43 -6.72 -9.25
CA PRO A 136 5.46 -5.87 -10.45
C PRO A 136 4.24 -4.97 -10.64
N ASN A 137 4.46 -3.81 -11.27
CA ASN A 137 3.44 -2.79 -11.55
C ASN A 137 2.85 -2.19 -10.27
N ALA A 138 3.72 -1.63 -9.43
CA ALA A 138 3.34 -0.97 -8.17
C ALA A 138 3.65 0.54 -8.19
N ILE A 139 2.79 1.33 -7.56
CA ILE A 139 3.00 2.76 -7.35
C ILE A 139 3.07 3.03 -5.86
N ILE A 140 4.16 3.65 -5.40
CA ILE A 140 4.34 4.10 -4.02
C ILE A 140 4.39 5.61 -4.04
N ARG A 141 3.41 6.25 -3.39
CA ARG A 141 3.33 7.71 -3.39
C ARG A 141 2.94 8.30 -2.05
N ASP A 142 3.44 9.49 -1.75
CA ASP A 142 3.01 10.27 -0.58
C ASP A 142 3.15 9.47 0.74
N ILE A 143 4.29 8.81 0.96
CA ILE A 143 4.55 8.02 2.18
C ILE A 143 5.78 8.55 2.91
N THR A 144 5.74 8.54 4.24
CA THR A 144 6.89 8.78 5.10
C THR A 144 7.41 7.49 5.73
N SER A 145 8.70 7.22 5.61
CA SER A 145 9.42 6.25 6.45
C SER A 145 10.11 7.01 7.59
N LEU A 146 9.88 6.58 8.84
CA LEU A 146 10.40 7.24 10.04
C LEU A 146 11.25 6.29 10.91
N ASP A 147 12.34 6.84 11.47
CA ASP A 147 13.19 6.29 12.53
C ASP A 147 13.56 4.82 12.34
N SER A 148 14.23 4.55 11.23
CA SER A 148 14.73 3.22 10.85
C SER A 148 16.19 2.99 11.26
N ASN A 149 16.61 3.30 12.50
CA ASN A 149 18.02 3.10 12.87
C ASN A 149 18.44 1.61 12.72
N SER A 150 19.49 1.35 11.94
CA SER A 150 19.93 0.03 11.41
C SER A 150 18.93 -0.75 10.54
N SER A 151 17.68 -0.28 10.44
CA SER A 151 16.52 -1.01 9.90
C SER A 151 15.81 -0.19 8.82
N THR A 152 16.53 0.25 7.79
CA THR A 152 15.96 1.01 6.66
C THR A 152 14.70 0.31 6.15
N LEU A 153 13.58 1.03 6.09
CA LEU A 153 12.38 0.54 5.40
C LEU A 153 12.75 0.32 3.94
N MET A 154 13.00 -0.94 3.60
CA MET A 154 13.49 -1.32 2.29
C MET A 154 12.31 -1.75 1.43
N PHE A 155 11.96 -0.93 0.45
CA PHE A 155 11.10 -1.38 -0.64
C PHE A 155 11.93 -2.31 -1.53
N SER A 156 11.61 -3.61 -1.54
CA SER A 156 12.38 -4.63 -2.25
C SER A 156 11.50 -5.45 -3.17
N GLY A 157 12.04 -5.83 -4.32
CA GLY A 157 11.32 -6.59 -5.33
C GLY A 157 10.51 -5.69 -6.27
N ALA A 158 10.27 -6.23 -7.47
CA ALA A 158 9.44 -5.74 -8.56
C ALA A 158 10.12 -5.04 -9.75
N LYS A 159 9.68 -5.45 -10.94
CA LYS A 159 9.84 -4.73 -12.22
C LYS A 159 8.73 -3.67 -12.30
N ASN A 160 9.01 -2.50 -12.86
CA ASN A 160 8.04 -1.41 -13.05
C ASN A 160 7.41 -0.89 -11.74
N VAL A 161 8.25 -0.37 -10.83
CA VAL A 161 7.79 0.36 -9.64
C VAL A 161 8.02 1.85 -9.82
N THR A 162 7.03 2.66 -9.47
CA THR A 162 7.14 4.12 -9.46
C THR A 162 7.09 4.64 -8.02
N PHE A 163 8.05 5.50 -7.67
CA PHE A 163 8.08 6.21 -6.38
C PHE A 163 7.82 7.70 -6.60
N GLN A 164 6.87 8.29 -5.87
CA GLN A 164 6.51 9.72 -5.96
C GLN A 164 6.36 10.32 -4.56
N HIS A 165 7.01 11.44 -4.25
CA HIS A 165 6.91 12.10 -2.93
C HIS A 165 7.10 11.17 -1.72
N VAL A 166 8.11 10.29 -1.78
CA VAL A 166 8.47 9.43 -0.63
C VAL A 166 9.48 10.16 0.23
N THR A 167 9.16 10.34 1.51
CA THR A 167 10.03 11.00 2.50
C THR A 167 10.69 9.97 3.40
N ILE A 168 12.00 10.05 3.59
CA ILE A 168 12.73 9.19 4.53
C ILE A 168 13.34 10.07 5.61
N LYS A 169 12.91 9.87 6.86
CA LYS A 169 13.40 10.57 8.04
C LYS A 169 14.22 9.59 8.88
N HIS A 170 15.51 9.83 9.01
CA HIS A 170 16.44 8.97 9.75
C HIS A 170 17.26 9.79 10.75
N LEU A 171 17.45 9.28 11.98
CA LEU A 171 18.13 10.00 13.07
C LEU A 171 19.67 9.92 13.04
N LYS A 172 20.29 9.30 12.03
CA LYS A 172 21.76 9.37 11.76
C LYS A 172 22.07 9.36 10.26
N LEU A 173 22.91 10.28 9.80
CA LEU A 173 23.42 10.35 8.41
C LEU A 173 24.09 9.04 7.99
N VAL A 174 23.73 8.49 6.81
CA VAL A 174 24.62 8.18 5.66
C VAL A 174 23.86 7.30 4.64
N SER A 175 24.05 7.67 3.38
CA SER A 175 23.51 7.18 2.11
C SER A 175 23.51 5.68 1.87
N THR A 176 22.33 5.08 1.62
CA THR A 176 22.15 4.02 0.60
C THR A 176 20.69 4.00 0.16
N LEU A 177 20.24 5.04 -0.55
CA LEU A 177 18.88 5.09 -1.09
C LEU A 177 18.97 5.40 -2.58
N MET A 178 18.37 4.50 -3.37
CA MET A 178 18.20 4.57 -4.83
C MET A 178 19.48 4.37 -5.67
N ASN A 179 20.01 3.15 -5.69
CA ASN A 179 20.81 2.70 -6.84
C ASN A 179 20.04 1.58 -7.60
N PRO A 180 19.35 1.89 -8.71
CA PRO A 180 18.59 0.91 -9.48
C PRO A 180 19.47 -0.20 -10.11
N HIS A 181 20.79 -0.02 -10.19
CA HIS A 181 21.68 -0.97 -10.86
C HIS A 181 22.16 -2.14 -9.99
N ARG A 182 22.03 -2.09 -8.65
CA ARG A 182 22.54 -3.19 -7.79
C ARG A 182 21.54 -4.31 -7.51
N ALA A 183 20.26 -4.14 -7.84
CA ALA A 183 19.24 -5.15 -7.54
C ALA A 183 19.10 -6.25 -8.61
N PHE A 184 19.74 -6.10 -9.78
CA PHE A 184 19.56 -7.02 -10.92
C PHE A 184 20.67 -8.07 -11.12
N ASN A 185 21.77 -8.03 -10.36
CA ASN A 185 22.87 -9.00 -10.49
C ASN A 185 22.95 -9.95 -9.28
N ARG A 186 21.88 -10.73 -9.07
CA ARG A 186 22.03 -12.04 -8.44
C ARG A 186 21.54 -13.09 -9.40
N ASP A 187 22.48 -13.53 -10.23
CA ASP A 187 22.42 -14.79 -10.95
C ASP A 187 22.29 -15.94 -9.92
N PRO A 188 21.32 -16.86 -10.03
CA PRO A 188 21.20 -17.99 -9.11
C PRO A 188 22.25 -19.10 -9.34
N HIS A 189 23.21 -18.91 -10.24
CA HIS A 189 24.29 -19.86 -10.49
C HIS A 189 25.69 -19.23 -10.34
N ASN A 190 26.10 -18.94 -9.11
CA ASN A 190 27.51 -19.01 -8.67
C ASN A 190 27.59 -19.14 -7.15
#